data_AF-A0A0G1CJC7-F1
#
_entry.id   AF-A0A0G1CJC7-F1
#
_cell.length_a   1.000
_cell.length_b   1.000
_cell.length_c   1.000
_cell.angle_alpha   90.00
_cell.angle_beta   90.00
_cell.angle_gamma   90.00
#
_symmetry.space_group_name_H-M   'P 1'
#
loop_
_entity.id
_entity.type
_entity.pdbx_description
1 polymer ?
#
loop_
_entity_poly.entity_id
_entity_poly.type
_entity_poly.pdbx_seq_one_letter_code
_entity_poly.pdbx_strand_id
1 'polypeptide(L)'
;MTLLLWGNTLQNVLKKLKITIPEGTSRDLLHWARNLYFTSSPNSVCEKVAIVVWDYCVKEELVLISSFEEAVDLYTWSRPTTPERIEVFNTLLQYVDTRNKAQFVVDLVRKDTIEARLANKKLAEF
;
A
#
# COMPACT_ATOMS: atom_id res chain seq x y z
N MET A 1 -9.03 -7.97 -14.53
CA MET A 1 -9.55 -6.97 -15.51
C MET A 1 -8.41 -6.00 -15.75
N THR A 2 -7.70 -6.19 -16.85
CA THR A 2 -6.42 -5.56 -17.18
C THR A 2 -6.54 -4.03 -17.28
N LEU A 3 -5.45 -3.31 -16.99
CA LEU A 3 -5.17 -1.87 -17.20
C LEU A 3 -5.55 -1.26 -18.58
N LEU A 4 -6.28 -1.98 -19.43
CA LEU A 4 -6.63 -1.65 -20.81
C LEU A 4 -7.59 -0.46 -20.97
N LEU A 5 -8.32 -0.04 -19.93
CA LEU A 5 -9.22 1.13 -20.03
C LEU A 5 -8.52 2.48 -19.84
N TRP A 6 -7.21 2.51 -19.53
CA TRP A 6 -6.40 3.73 -19.43
C TRP A 6 -5.38 3.88 -20.58
N GLY A 7 -5.37 2.94 -21.52
CA GLY A 7 -4.22 2.59 -22.36
C GLY A 7 -3.61 3.70 -23.22
N ASN A 8 -4.40 4.67 -23.70
CA ASN A 8 -3.86 5.71 -24.59
C ASN A 8 -3.65 7.07 -23.90
N THR A 9 -4.45 7.44 -22.92
CA THR A 9 -4.39 8.81 -22.35
C THR A 9 -3.33 8.93 -21.27
N LEU A 10 -3.24 7.94 -20.37
CA LEU A 10 -2.26 7.96 -19.29
C LEU A 10 -0.85 7.73 -19.84
N GLN A 11 -0.65 6.76 -20.73
CA GLN A 11 0.66 6.53 -21.36
C GLN A 11 1.14 7.75 -22.16
N ASN A 12 0.24 8.46 -22.86
CA ASN A 12 0.59 9.70 -23.56
C ASN A 12 0.91 10.86 -22.60
N VAL A 13 0.20 10.97 -21.48
CA VAL A 13 0.51 11.95 -20.43
C VAL A 13 1.87 11.64 -19.81
N LEU A 14 2.13 10.39 -19.44
CA LEU A 14 3.41 9.94 -18.88
C LEU A 14 4.56 10.17 -19.87
N LYS A 15 4.36 9.85 -21.16
CA LYS A 15 5.34 10.10 -22.23
C LYS A 15 5.63 11.58 -22.42
N LYS A 16 4.60 12.45 -22.40
CA LYS A 16 4.77 13.92 -22.45
C LYS A 16 5.51 14.46 -21.23
N LEU A 17 5.30 13.85 -20.08
CA LEU A 17 5.96 14.21 -18.82
C LEU A 17 7.35 13.60 -18.67
N LYS A 18 7.81 12.79 -19.64
CA LYS A 18 9.06 12.02 -19.58
C LYS A 18 9.13 11.11 -18.35
N ILE A 19 7.98 10.62 -17.89
CA ILE A 19 7.88 9.64 -16.81
C ILE A 19 7.91 8.25 -17.45
N THR A 20 9.02 7.53 -17.25
CA THR A 20 9.13 6.12 -17.64
C THR A 20 8.73 5.26 -16.45
N ILE A 21 7.60 4.55 -16.57
CA ILE A 21 7.22 3.52 -15.61
C ILE A 21 8.08 2.28 -15.91
N PRO A 22 8.80 1.71 -14.91
CA PRO A 22 9.57 0.51 -15.13
C PRO A 22 8.64 -0.69 -15.39
N GLU A 23 9.07 -1.62 -16.23
CA GLU A 23 8.42 -2.92 -16.34
C GLU A 23 8.79 -3.77 -15.12
N GLY A 24 7.86 -4.59 -14.62
CA GLY A 24 8.13 -5.45 -13.46
C GLY A 24 6.88 -6.00 -12.80
N THR A 25 7.09 -6.65 -11.66
CA THR A 25 6.01 -7.11 -10.79
C THR A 25 5.29 -5.92 -10.14
N SER A 26 4.11 -6.17 -9.55
CA SER A 26 3.38 -5.13 -8.82
C SER A 26 4.20 -4.59 -7.63
N ARG A 27 5.02 -5.43 -6.99
CA ARG A 27 6.03 -4.96 -6.03
C ARG A 27 7.06 -4.01 -6.63
N ASP A 28 7.66 -4.34 -7.77
CA ASP A 28 8.66 -3.45 -8.39
C ASP A 28 8.08 -2.06 -8.69
N LEU A 29 6.82 -2.04 -9.15
CA LEU A 29 6.06 -0.82 -9.38
C LEU A 29 5.73 -0.08 -8.08
N LEU A 30 5.40 -0.80 -7.01
CA LEU A 30 5.16 -0.24 -5.66
C LEU A 30 6.42 0.45 -5.12
N HIS A 31 7.58 -0.21 -5.24
CA HIS A 31 8.89 0.36 -4.89
C HIS A 31 9.18 1.64 -5.67
N TRP A 32 8.99 1.59 -6.99
CA TRP A 32 9.20 2.74 -7.86
C TRP A 32 8.27 3.90 -7.51
N ALA A 33 6.98 3.64 -7.33
CA ALA A 33 5.99 4.66 -7.02
C ALA A 33 6.27 5.34 -5.68
N ARG A 34 6.64 4.55 -4.66
CA ARG A 34 7.06 5.07 -3.37
C ARG A 34 8.27 5.99 -3.48
N ASN A 35 9.31 5.58 -4.20
CA ASN A 35 10.51 6.38 -4.41
C ASN A 35 10.20 7.67 -5.18
N LEU A 36 9.36 7.57 -6.22
CA LEU A 36 8.94 8.74 -7.00
C LEU A 36 8.15 9.73 -6.12
N TYR A 37 7.26 9.25 -5.26
CA TYR A 37 6.50 10.10 -4.34
C TYR A 37 7.42 10.92 -3.43
N PHE A 38 8.37 10.27 -2.75
CA PHE A 38 9.26 10.95 -1.79
C PHE A 38 10.31 11.86 -2.42
N THR A 39 10.60 11.67 -3.72
CA THR A 39 11.57 12.50 -4.46
C THR A 39 10.91 13.60 -5.29
N SER A 40 9.59 13.56 -5.46
CA SER A 40 8.84 14.55 -6.23
C SER A 40 8.53 15.79 -5.41
N SER A 41 8.44 16.94 -6.09
CA SER A 41 7.94 18.17 -5.45
C SER A 41 6.45 18.01 -5.09
N PRO A 42 6.00 18.56 -3.95
CA PRO A 42 4.58 18.53 -3.57
C PRO A 42 3.68 19.15 -4.63
N ASN A 43 2.52 18.55 -4.84
CA ASN A 43 1.50 18.86 -5.85
C ASN A 43 1.95 18.73 -7.32
N SER A 44 3.16 18.20 -7.57
CA SER A 44 3.65 17.97 -8.92
C SER A 44 2.88 16.84 -9.62
N VAL A 45 3.00 16.80 -10.95
CA VAL A 45 2.40 15.70 -11.72
C VAL A 45 3.07 14.36 -11.38
N CYS A 46 4.37 14.36 -11.09
CA CYS A 46 5.10 13.17 -10.67
C CYS A 46 4.57 12.61 -9.35
N GLU A 47 4.29 13.45 -8.36
CA GLU A 47 3.67 13.03 -7.10
C GLU A 47 2.30 12.40 -7.36
N LYS A 48 1.47 13.02 -8.20
CA LYS A 48 0.13 12.49 -8.54
C LYS A 48 0.19 11.14 -9.24
N VAL A 49 1.13 10.97 -10.18
CA VAL A 49 1.38 9.70 -10.85
C VAL A 49 1.83 8.64 -9.85
N ALA A 50 2.77 9.00 -8.96
CA ALA A 50 3.25 8.11 -7.91
C ALA A 50 2.10 7.62 -7.01
N ILE A 51 1.22 8.52 -6.55
CA ILE A 51 0.04 8.18 -5.74
C ILE A 51 -0.85 7.16 -6.49
N VAL A 52 -1.18 7.43 -7.75
CA VAL A 52 -2.07 6.54 -8.53
C VAL A 52 -1.46 5.15 -8.70
N VAL A 53 -0.18 5.06 -9.05
CA VAL A 53 0.49 3.77 -9.22
C VAL A 53 0.63 3.05 -7.88
N TRP A 54 0.98 3.78 -6.81
CA TRP A 54 1.10 3.22 -5.47
C TRP A 54 -0.23 2.62 -5.00
N ASP A 55 -1.33 3.36 -5.10
CA ASP A 55 -2.65 2.89 -4.67
C ASP A 55 -3.14 1.70 -5.51
N TYR A 56 -2.87 1.71 -6.82
CA TYR A 56 -3.20 0.59 -7.71
C TYR A 56 -2.42 -0.67 -7.33
N CYS A 57 -1.10 -0.57 -7.17
CA CYS A 57 -0.25 -1.71 -6.82
C CYS A 57 -0.58 -2.28 -5.44
N VAL A 58 -0.94 -1.43 -4.46
CA VAL A 58 -1.40 -1.93 -3.14
C VAL A 58 -2.65 -2.79 -3.29
N LYS A 59 -3.62 -2.38 -4.12
CA LYS A 59 -4.86 -3.16 -4.33
C LYS A 59 -4.59 -4.48 -5.05
N GLU A 60 -3.69 -4.49 -6.04
CA GLU A 60 -3.28 -5.71 -6.73
C GLU A 60 -2.51 -6.67 -5.79
N GLU A 61 -1.62 -6.16 -4.94
CA GLU A 61 -0.91 -7.00 -3.95
C GLU A 61 -1.84 -7.52 -2.85
N LEU A 62 -2.86 -6.74 -2.47
CA LEU A 62 -3.80 -7.10 -1.40
C LEU A 62 -4.52 -8.43 -1.68
N VAL A 63 -4.85 -8.72 -2.95
CA VAL A 63 -5.52 -9.98 -3.34
C VAL A 63 -4.57 -11.18 -3.42
N LEU A 64 -3.25 -10.94 -3.34
CA LEU A 64 -2.21 -11.96 -3.42
C LEU A 64 -1.65 -12.34 -2.04
N ILE A 65 -2.03 -11.63 -0.98
CA ILE A 65 -1.58 -11.93 0.39
C ILE A 65 -2.00 -13.35 0.77
N SER A 66 -1.03 -14.14 1.22
CA SER A 66 -1.22 -15.52 1.65
C SER A 66 -0.70 -15.79 3.07
N SER A 67 0.01 -14.84 3.67
CA SER A 67 0.67 -14.99 4.96
C SER A 67 0.63 -13.71 5.80
N PHE A 68 0.92 -13.87 7.10
CA PHE A 68 1.05 -12.75 8.02
C PHE A 68 2.22 -11.83 7.61
N GLU A 69 3.35 -12.41 7.23
CA GLU A 69 4.57 -11.70 6.84
C GLU A 69 4.34 -10.84 5.59
N GLU A 70 3.64 -11.37 4.58
CA GLU A 70 3.25 -10.60 3.39
C GLU A 70 2.28 -9.46 3.71
N ALA A 71 1.33 -9.69 4.62
CA ALA A 71 0.40 -8.66 5.07
C ALA A 71 1.09 -7.54 5.85
N VAL A 72 2.04 -7.89 6.73
CA VAL A 72 2.88 -6.93 7.45
C VAL A 72 3.69 -6.11 6.46
N ASP A 73 4.34 -6.78 5.51
CA ASP A 73 5.13 -6.12 4.50
C ASP A 73 4.25 -5.14 3.72
N LEU A 74 3.16 -5.58 3.09
CA LEU A 74 2.27 -4.69 2.33
C LEU A 74 1.74 -3.52 3.18
N TYR A 75 1.44 -3.75 4.47
CA TYR A 75 1.05 -2.66 5.38
C TYR A 75 2.17 -1.61 5.54
N THR A 76 3.42 -2.03 5.70
CA THR A 76 4.56 -1.09 5.77
C THR A 76 4.79 -0.35 4.46
N TRP A 77 4.48 -0.97 3.32
CA TRP A 77 4.55 -0.35 2.01
C TRP A 77 3.35 0.53 1.68
N SER A 78 2.20 0.36 2.34
CA SER A 78 1.01 1.17 2.08
C SER A 78 1.20 2.65 2.45
N ARG A 79 0.55 3.57 1.73
CA ARG A 79 0.63 5.00 2.05
C ARG A 79 -0.04 5.32 3.40
N PRO A 80 0.60 6.09 4.30
CA PRO A 80 -0.03 6.51 5.54
C PRO A 80 -1.33 7.28 5.30
N THR A 81 -2.29 7.17 6.21
CA THR A 81 -3.52 7.98 6.22
C THR A 81 -4.40 7.88 4.96
N THR A 82 -4.40 6.73 4.27
CA THR A 82 -5.30 6.46 3.14
C THR A 82 -6.35 5.41 3.49
N PRO A 83 -7.54 5.43 2.84
CA PRO A 83 -8.54 4.38 2.99
C PRO A 83 -7.98 2.99 2.67
N GLU A 84 -7.16 2.87 1.63
CA GLU A 84 -6.51 1.62 1.20
C GLU A 84 -5.65 1.01 2.31
N ARG A 85 -4.95 1.83 3.10
CA ARG A 85 -4.13 1.34 4.21
C ARG A 85 -4.97 0.68 5.30
N ILE A 86 -6.18 1.18 5.56
CA ILE A 86 -7.10 0.56 6.52
C ILE A 86 -7.59 -0.79 5.99
N GLU A 87 -7.82 -0.92 4.68
CA GLU A 87 -8.18 -2.20 4.07
C GLU A 87 -7.05 -3.24 4.22
N VAL A 88 -5.82 -2.86 3.87
CA VAL A 88 -4.62 -3.70 4.10
C VAL A 88 -4.47 -4.07 5.57
N PHE A 89 -4.72 -3.11 6.47
CA PHE A 89 -4.63 -3.35 7.91
C PHE A 89 -5.69 -4.35 8.40
N ASN A 90 -6.93 -4.25 7.91
CA ASN A 90 -7.97 -5.22 8.23
C ASN A 90 -7.59 -6.63 7.74
N THR A 91 -7.00 -6.74 6.54
CA THR A 91 -6.47 -8.01 6.04
C THR A 91 -5.36 -8.54 6.94
N LEU A 92 -4.39 -7.70 7.35
CA LEU A 92 -3.35 -8.09 8.32
C LEU A 92 -3.94 -8.69 9.60
N LEU A 93 -5.00 -8.07 10.16
CA LEU A 93 -5.64 -8.58 11.37
C LEU A 93 -6.31 -9.97 11.18
N GLN A 94 -6.67 -10.37 9.97
CA GLN A 94 -7.20 -11.71 9.68
C GLN A 94 -6.13 -12.80 9.85
N TYR A 95 -4.86 -12.47 9.61
CA TYR A 95 -3.72 -13.39 9.76
C TYR A 95 -3.13 -13.40 11.19
N VAL A 96 -3.69 -12.62 12.10
CA VAL A 96 -3.32 -12.64 13.52
C VAL A 96 -4.02 -13.80 14.20
N ASP A 97 -3.30 -14.91 14.32
CA ASP A 97 -3.77 -16.19 14.88
C ASP A 97 -3.19 -16.49 16.29
N THR A 98 -2.30 -15.64 16.79
CA THR A 98 -1.62 -15.81 18.08
C THR A 98 -1.49 -14.49 18.82
N ARG A 99 -1.42 -14.56 20.16
CA ARG A 99 -1.18 -13.41 21.03
C ARG A 99 0.12 -12.67 20.68
N ASN A 100 1.17 -13.39 20.29
CA ASN A 100 2.46 -12.79 19.90
C ASN A 100 2.33 -11.94 18.63
N LYS A 101 1.62 -12.43 17.61
CA LYS A 101 1.34 -11.64 16.40
C LYS A 101 0.44 -10.44 16.72
N ALA A 102 -0.55 -10.61 17.60
CA ALA A 102 -1.42 -9.50 18.00
C ALA A 102 -0.63 -8.39 18.71
N GLN A 103 0.26 -8.76 19.63
CA GLN A 103 1.14 -7.83 20.32
C GLN A 103 2.07 -7.11 19.33
N PHE A 104 2.68 -7.86 18.39
CA PHE A 104 3.50 -7.26 17.33
C PHE A 104 2.73 -6.20 16.53
N VAL A 105 1.48 -6.47 16.15
CA VAL A 105 0.66 -5.50 15.40
C VAL A 105 0.34 -4.27 16.24
N VAL A 106 0.10 -4.41 17.55
CA VAL A 106 -0.06 -3.27 18.47
C VAL A 106 1.20 -2.40 18.52
N ASP A 107 2.37 -3.02 18.55
CA ASP A 107 3.66 -2.31 18.61
C ASP A 107 4.05 -1.67 17.27
N LEU A 108 3.53 -2.21 16.16
CA LEU A 108 3.77 -1.71 14.80
C LEU A 108 3.05 -0.39 14.50
N VAL A 109 1.91 -0.12 15.14
CA VAL A 109 1.01 1.00 14.80
C VAL A 109 1.17 2.20 15.74
N ARG A 110 0.89 3.41 15.23
CA ARG A 110 0.93 4.63 16.04
C ARG A 110 -0.25 4.66 17.02
N LYS A 111 0.02 4.90 18.31
CA LYS A 111 -0.92 4.74 19.43
C LYS A 111 -2.21 5.57 19.35
N ASP A 112 -2.25 6.62 18.53
CA ASP A 112 -3.38 7.55 18.42
C ASP A 112 -4.15 7.42 17.10
N THR A 113 -4.18 6.22 16.49
CA THR A 113 -4.85 5.99 15.20
C THR A 113 -5.98 4.96 15.28
N ILE A 114 -6.80 4.90 14.23
CA ILE A 114 -7.84 3.88 14.09
C ILE A 114 -7.21 2.49 14.09
N GLU A 115 -6.05 2.32 13.46
CA GLU A 115 -5.30 1.07 13.46
C GLU A 115 -4.91 0.63 14.88
N ALA A 116 -4.44 1.55 15.74
CA ALA A 116 -4.15 1.21 17.14
C ALA A 116 -5.37 0.73 17.91
N ARG A 117 -6.53 1.38 17.72
CA ARG A 117 -7.78 0.91 18.34
C ARG A 117 -8.15 -0.50 17.86
N LEU A 118 -8.01 -0.78 16.57
CA LEU A 118 -8.30 -2.09 15.99
C LEU A 118 -7.29 -3.16 16.43
N ALA A 119 -6.00 -2.83 16.50
CA ALA A 119 -4.94 -3.72 17.00
C ALA A 119 -5.18 -4.14 18.45
N ASN A 120 -5.47 -3.17 19.33
CA ASN A 120 -5.76 -3.44 20.73
C ASN A 120 -7.03 -4.28 20.91
N LYS A 121 -8.05 -4.03 20.09
CA LYS A 121 -9.25 -4.87 20.06
C LYS A 121 -8.90 -6.32 19.69
N LYS A 122 -8.06 -6.52 18.66
CA LYS A 122 -7.63 -7.86 18.24
C LYS A 122 -6.80 -8.56 19.31
N LEU A 123 -5.91 -7.84 20.00
CA LEU A 123 -5.12 -8.39 21.11
C LEU A 123 -6.00 -8.87 22.28
N ALA A 124 -7.10 -8.17 22.57
CA ALA A 124 -8.04 -8.54 23.63
C ALA A 124 -8.84 -9.83 23.32
N GLU A 125 -8.77 -10.37 22.10
CA GLU A 125 -9.38 -11.65 21.73
C GLU A 125 -8.55 -12.87 22.21
N PHE A 126 -7.33 -12.67 22.74
CA PHE A 126 -6.40 -13.70 23.21
C PHE A 126 -6.09 -13.64 24.71
#